data_AF-A0A645HH87-F1
#
_entry.id   AF-A0A645HH87-F1
#
_cell.length_a   1.000
_cell.length_b   1.000
_cell.length_c   1.000
_cell.angle_alpha   90.00
_cell.angle_beta   90.00
_cell.angle_gamma   90.00
#
_symmetry.space_group_name_H-M   'P 1'
#
loop_
_entity.id
_entity.type
_entity.pdbx_description
1 polymer ?
#
loop_
_entity_poly.entity_id
_entity_poly.type
_entity_poly.pdbx_seq_one_letter_code
_entity_poly.pdbx_strand_id
1 'polypeptide(L)'
;MVNFENIFSAKFIGSFIIGTFGYSIHPGIYEEILYRGFLISGLKGIGLSDEKCNVIQAIIFGASHVMSFGTASWMFLLATAAQAMIGYVLGKLYFKTKSLSPCILLHGLFDVVLQI
;
A
#
# COMPACT_ATOMS: atom_id res chain seq x y z
N MET A 1 -6.32 -19.06 -7.30
CA MET A 1 -5.53 -20.15 -6.69
C MET A 1 -4.24 -20.24 -7.48
N VAL A 2 -3.14 -19.79 -6.90
CA VAL A 2 -1.81 -19.83 -7.52
C VAL A 2 -1.45 -21.28 -7.82
N ASN A 3 -1.29 -21.62 -9.10
CA ASN A 3 -0.76 -22.92 -9.49
C ASN A 3 0.76 -22.90 -9.38
N PHE A 4 1.27 -23.40 -8.26
CA PHE A 4 2.70 -23.40 -7.93
C PHE A 4 3.56 -24.14 -8.97
N GLU A 5 3.00 -25.09 -9.72
CA GLU A 5 3.74 -25.80 -10.78
C GLU A 5 4.15 -24.87 -11.93
N ASN A 6 3.46 -23.73 -12.08
CA ASN A 6 3.68 -22.79 -13.17
C ASN A 6 4.24 -21.43 -12.72
N ILE A 7 4.64 -21.29 -11.45
CA ILE A 7 5.10 -20.01 -10.88
C ILE A 7 6.41 -19.50 -11.50
N PHE A 8 7.19 -20.40 -12.12
CA PHE A 8 8.41 -20.05 -12.86
C PHE A 8 8.23 -20.13 -14.39
N SER A 9 7.01 -20.31 -14.88
CA SER A 9 6.75 -20.29 -16.32
C SER A 9 7.01 -18.88 -16.86
N ALA A 10 7.55 -18.78 -18.08
CA ALA A 10 7.80 -17.50 -18.74
C ALA A 10 6.52 -16.65 -18.84
N LYS A 11 5.37 -17.30 -19.02
CA LYS A 11 4.06 -16.65 -19.02
C LYS A 11 3.71 -16.03 -17.66
N PHE A 12 3.91 -16.77 -16.57
CA PHE A 12 3.67 -16.25 -15.22
C PHE A 12 4.60 -15.08 -14.92
N ILE A 13 5.91 -15.25 -15.17
CA ILE A 13 6.92 -14.21 -14.92
C ILE A 13 6.60 -12.94 -15.71
N GLY A 14 6.26 -13.09 -17.00
CA GLY A 14 5.87 -11.97 -17.86
C GLY A 14 4.66 -11.22 -17.31
N SER A 15 3.59 -11.94 -16.96
CA SER A 15 2.38 -11.33 -16.37
C SER A 15 2.66 -10.65 -15.03
N PHE A 16 3.48 -11.26 -14.17
CA PHE A 16 3.85 -10.72 -12.87
C PHE A 16 4.62 -9.39 -13.00
N ILE A 17 5.61 -9.35 -13.89
CA ILE A 17 6.40 -8.14 -14.17
C ILE A 17 5.50 -7.04 -14.73
N ILE A 18 4.71 -7.35 -15.77
CA ILE A 18 3.79 -6.38 -16.39
C ILE A 18 2.79 -5.85 -15.37
N GLY A 19 2.20 -6.73 -14.57
CA GLY A 19 1.30 -6.35 -13.49
C GLY A 19 1.99 -5.42 -12.50
N THR A 20 3.21 -5.73 -12.07
CA THR A 20 3.91 -4.95 -11.03
C THR A 20 4.10 -3.51 -11.48
N PHE A 21 4.58 -3.31 -12.71
CA PHE A 21 4.71 -1.98 -13.27
C PHE A 21 3.36 -1.30 -13.50
N GLY A 22 2.33 -2.04 -13.92
CA GLY A 22 0.97 -1.54 -14.06
C GLY A 22 0.42 -0.96 -12.75
N TYR A 23 0.44 -1.75 -11.67
CA TYR A 23 -0.06 -1.32 -10.36
C TYR A 23 0.83 -0.27 -9.69
N SER A 24 2.14 -0.30 -9.93
CA SER A 24 3.03 0.79 -9.50
C SER A 24 2.63 2.12 -10.14
N ILE A 25 2.23 2.15 -11.43
CA ILE A 25 1.78 3.39 -12.09
C ILE A 25 0.40 3.82 -11.56
N HIS A 26 -0.51 2.87 -11.37
CA HIS A 26 -1.84 3.12 -10.82
C HIS A 26 -2.37 1.87 -10.08
N PRO A 27 -2.67 1.94 -8.77
CA PRO A 27 -2.82 3.14 -7.94
C PRO A 27 -1.52 3.64 -7.26
N GLY A 28 -0.43 2.87 -7.28
CA GLY A 28 0.76 3.06 -6.45
C GLY A 28 1.32 4.50 -6.42
N ILE A 29 1.64 5.11 -7.57
CA ILE A 29 2.16 6.49 -7.61
C ILE A 29 1.22 7.48 -6.91
N TYR A 30 -0.08 7.42 -7.21
CA TYR A 30 -1.05 8.39 -6.71
C TYR A 30 -1.19 8.30 -5.19
N GLU A 31 -1.34 7.07 -4.69
CA GLU A 31 -1.50 6.83 -3.26
C GLU A 31 -0.23 7.17 -2.49
N GLU A 32 0.94 6.78 -2.99
CA GLU A 32 2.21 7.12 -2.33
C GLU A 32 2.46 8.63 -2.27
N ILE A 33 2.18 9.36 -3.35
CA ILE A 33 2.29 10.83 -3.36
C ILE A 33 1.31 11.44 -2.35
N LEU A 34 0.06 10.97 -2.30
CA LEU A 34 -0.95 11.51 -1.40
C LEU A 34 -0.60 11.25 0.07
N TYR A 35 -0.31 10.00 0.43
CA TYR A 35 -0.14 9.60 1.82
C TYR A 35 1.27 9.90 2.35
N ARG A 36 2.32 9.66 1.56
CA ARG A 36 3.72 9.77 2.03
C ARG A 36 4.33 11.10 1.62
N GLY A 37 3.94 11.61 0.44
CA GLY A 37 4.27 12.95 0.01
C GLY A 37 3.50 14.00 0.82
N PHE A 38 2.21 14.18 0.56
CA PHE A 38 1.44 15.28 1.12
C PHE A 38 1.04 15.09 2.58
N LEU A 39 0.38 13.98 2.93
CA LEU A 39 -0.18 13.80 4.28
C LEU A 39 0.91 13.75 5.36
N ILE A 40 1.96 12.93 5.19
CA ILE A 40 3.09 12.93 6.13
C ILE A 40 3.74 14.32 6.21
N SER A 41 3.95 15.01 5.09
CA SER A 41 4.57 16.36 5.12
C SER A 41 3.69 17.37 5.87
N GLY A 42 2.37 17.33 5.70
CA GLY A 42 1.42 18.16 6.45
C GLY A 42 1.45 17.86 7.95
N LEU A 43 1.41 16.58 8.34
CA LEU A 43 1.50 16.15 9.74
C LEU A 43 2.84 16.54 10.38
N LYS A 44 3.94 16.47 9.63
CA LYS A 44 5.24 16.97 10.05
C LYS A 44 5.25 18.50 10.19
N GLY A 45 4.58 19.22 9.29
CA GLY A 45 4.47 20.67 9.31
C GLY A 45 3.76 21.22 10.56
N ILE A 46 2.84 20.45 11.15
CA ILE A 46 2.19 20.79 12.43
C ILE A 46 2.95 20.26 13.66
N GLY A 47 4.18 19.77 13.49
CA GLY A 47 5.07 19.40 14.60
C GLY A 47 4.92 17.98 15.14
N LEU A 48 4.25 17.06 14.42
CA LEU A 48 4.14 15.68 14.87
C LEU A 48 5.46 14.89 14.70
N SER A 49 5.69 13.93 15.58
CA SER A 49 6.80 12.99 15.48
C SER A 49 6.60 12.02 14.31
N ASP A 50 7.69 11.46 13.79
CA ASP A 50 7.65 10.51 12.66
C ASP A 50 6.71 9.32 12.96
N GLU A 51 6.74 8.78 14.18
CA GLU A 51 5.84 7.70 14.59
C GLU A 51 4.37 8.13 14.61
N LYS A 52 4.05 9.32 15.15
CA LYS A 52 2.67 9.84 15.13
C LYS A 52 2.19 10.06 13.69
N CYS A 53 3.04 10.63 12.84
CA CYS A 53 2.74 10.79 11.42
C CYS A 53 2.46 9.44 10.76
N ASN A 54 3.29 8.43 11.05
CA ASN A 54 3.15 7.10 10.46
C ASN A 54 1.88 6.39 10.90
N VAL A 55 1.51 6.49 12.19
CA VAL A 55 0.27 5.89 12.70
C VAL A 55 -0.96 6.58 12.10
N ILE A 56 -0.98 7.92 12.07
CA ILE A 56 -2.12 8.67 11.53
C ILE A 56 -2.30 8.39 10.04
N GLN A 57 -1.23 8.47 9.24
CA GLN A 57 -1.34 8.18 7.80
C GLN A 57 -1.77 6.73 7.54
N ALA A 58 -1.32 5.77 8.34
CA ALA A 58 -1.67 4.36 8.19
C ALA A 58 -3.16 4.12 8.45
N ILE A 59 -3.70 4.75 9.49
CA ILE A 59 -5.13 4.67 9.83
C ILE A 59 -5.97 5.28 8.70
N ILE A 60 -5.60 6.47 8.22
CA ILE A 60 -6.32 7.13 7.12
C ILE A 60 -6.23 6.30 5.84
N PHE A 61 -5.06 5.75 5.53
CA PHE A 61 -4.85 4.84 4.40
C PHE A 61 -5.79 3.64 4.49
N GLY A 62 -5.78 2.91 5.60
CA GLY A 62 -6.66 1.75 5.79
C GLY A 62 -8.14 2.12 5.71
N ALA A 63 -8.55 3.23 6.35
CA ALA A 63 -9.92 3.72 6.31
C ALA A 63 -10.39 4.14 4.90
N SER A 64 -9.48 4.59 4.03
CA SER A 64 -9.82 4.92 2.64
C SER A 64 -10.12 3.68 1.77
N HIS A 65 -9.65 2.50 2.19
CA HIS A 65 -9.87 1.22 1.53
C HIS A 65 -11.17 0.53 1.98
N VAL A 66 -12.05 1.28 2.66
CA VAL A 66 -13.35 0.81 3.11
C VAL A 66 -14.31 0.74 1.92
N MET A 67 -14.61 -0.48 1.48
CA MET A 67 -15.41 -0.73 0.26
C MET A 67 -16.94 -0.76 0.48
N SER A 68 -17.42 -0.77 1.74
CA SER A 68 -18.86 -0.77 2.03
C SER A 68 -19.18 0.04 3.29
N PHE A 69 -19.97 1.10 3.12
CA PHE A 69 -20.55 1.87 4.22
C PHE A 69 -21.95 1.32 4.51
N GLY A 70 -22.17 0.78 5.71
CA GLY A 70 -23.50 0.35 6.18
C GLY A 70 -23.65 -1.12 6.54
N THR A 71 -22.70 -1.99 6.17
CA THR A 71 -22.64 -3.39 6.60
C THR A 71 -21.23 -3.74 7.10
N ALA A 72 -20.93 -3.40 8.35
CA ALA A 72 -19.64 -3.74 8.96
C ALA A 72 -19.63 -5.21 9.39
N SER A 73 -19.17 -6.10 8.52
CA SER A 73 -18.84 -7.47 8.91
C SER A 73 -17.48 -7.52 9.61
N TRP A 74 -17.25 -8.56 10.42
CA TRP A 74 -15.93 -8.79 11.02
C TRP A 74 -14.82 -8.91 9.96
N MET A 75 -15.14 -9.48 8.79
CA MET A 75 -14.21 -9.61 7.67
C MET A 75 -13.78 -8.25 7.12
N PHE A 76 -14.71 -7.29 7.08
CA PHE A 76 -14.44 -5.93 6.63
C PHE A 76 -13.51 -5.18 7.59
N LEU A 77 -13.71 -5.32 8.90
CA LEU A 77 -12.84 -4.73 9.90
C LEU A 77 -11.41 -5.31 9.81
N LEU A 78 -11.31 -6.62 9.60
CA LEU A 78 -10.02 -7.29 9.40
C LEU A 78 -9.32 -6.82 8.12
N ALA A 79 -10.04 -6.68 7.01
CA ALA A 79 -9.47 -6.17 5.76
C ALA A 79 -8.99 -4.72 5.91
N THR A 80 -9.77 -3.87 6.57
CA THR A 80 -9.39 -2.47 6.86
C THR A 80 -8.15 -2.40 7.74
N ALA A 81 -8.08 -3.24 8.78
CA ALA A 81 -6.90 -3.34 9.64
C ALA A 81 -5.67 -3.83 8.88
N ALA A 82 -5.82 -4.81 7.99
CA ALA A 82 -4.74 -5.28 7.13
C ALA A 82 -4.22 -4.17 6.21
N GLN A 83 -5.11 -3.38 5.61
CA GLN A 83 -4.73 -2.21 4.80
C GLN A 83 -3.98 -1.15 5.61
N ALA A 84 -4.43 -0.86 6.84
CA ALA A 84 -3.70 0.04 7.73
C ALA A 84 -2.30 -0.49 8.07
N MET A 85 -2.13 -1.80 8.27
CA MET A 85 -0.83 -2.40 8.52
C MET A 85 0.12 -2.30 7.32
N ILE A 86 -0.38 -2.53 6.10
CA ILE A 86 0.38 -2.28 4.86
C ILE A 86 0.79 -0.81 4.79
N GLY A 87 -0.15 0.09 5.07
CA GLY A 87 0.12 1.52 5.09
C GLY A 87 1.18 1.93 6.12
N TYR A 88 1.19 1.30 7.28
CA TYR A 88 2.21 1.52 8.32
C TYR A 88 3.60 1.06 7.86
N VAL A 89 3.70 -0.11 7.21
CA VAL A 89 4.97 -0.64 6.67
C VAL A 89 5.53 0.27 5.60
N LEU A 90 4.70 0.71 4.65
CA LEU A 90 5.09 1.64 3.58
C LEU A 90 5.53 2.99 4.16
N GLY A 91 4.87 3.49 5.19
CA GLY A 91 5.30 4.71 5.89
C GLY A 91 6.62 4.53 6.65
N LYS A 92 6.88 3.38 7.30
CA LYS A 92 8.21 3.07 7.88
C LYS A 92 9.30 3.05 6.80
N LEU A 93 9.01 2.46 5.64
CA LEU A 93 9.92 2.44 4.50
C LEU A 93 10.22 3.85 4.00
N TYR A 94 9.21 4.71 3.88
CA TYR A 94 9.38 6.12 3.54
C TYR A 94 10.26 6.84 4.56
N PHE A 95 9.99 6.70 5.86
CA PHE A 95 10.81 7.36 6.89
C PHE A 95 12.26 6.88 6.89
N LYS A 96 12.52 5.62 6.53
CA LYS A 96 13.87 5.04 6.44
C LYS A 96 14.62 5.48 5.19
N THR A 97 13.95 5.55 4.03
CA THR A 97 14.59 5.79 2.73
C THR A 97 14.51 7.25 2.27
N LYS A 98 13.57 8.02 2.83
CA LYS A 98 13.20 9.38 2.41
C LYS A 98 12.87 9.47 0.91
N SER A 99 12.36 8.38 0.33
CA SER A 99 12.03 8.28 -1.09
C SER A 99 10.68 7.61 -1.29
N LEU A 100 9.91 8.07 -2.27
CA LEU A 100 8.63 7.46 -2.67
C LEU A 100 8.85 6.24 -3.57
N SER A 101 9.93 6.21 -4.36
CA SER A 101 10.21 5.14 -5.31
C SER A 101 10.18 3.73 -4.70
N PRO A 102 10.86 3.44 -3.55
CA PRO A 102 10.78 2.11 -2.94
C PRO A 102 9.39 1.78 -2.41
N CYS A 103 8.61 2.78 -1.97
CA CYS A 103 7.23 2.59 -1.54
C CYS A 103 6.33 2.25 -2.74
N ILE A 104 6.45 2.97 -3.85
CA ILE A 104 5.66 2.76 -5.09
C ILE A 104 5.88 1.34 -5.65
N LEU A 105 7.14 0.89 -5.66
CA LEU A 105 7.48 -0.44 -6.13
C LEU A 105 6.94 -1.53 -5.19
N LEU A 106 7.12 -1.36 -3.88
CA LEU A 106 6.61 -2.32 -2.90
C LEU A 106 5.08 -2.39 -2.89
N HIS A 107 4.41 -1.24 -3.06
CA HIS A 107 2.96 -1.18 -3.17
C HIS A 107 2.48 -1.93 -4.42
N GLY A 108 3.04 -1.65 -5.59
CA GLY A 108 2.70 -2.37 -6.82
C GLY A 108 2.93 -3.89 -6.71
N LEU A 109 3.97 -4.32 -5.99
CA LEU A 109 4.20 -5.74 -5.69
C LEU A 109 3.08 -6.34 -4.82
N PHE A 110 2.64 -5.63 -3.77
CA PHE A 110 1.51 -6.10 -2.95
C PHE A 110 0.23 -6.22 -3.77
N ASP A 111 -0.06 -5.23 -4.62
CA ASP A 111 -1.28 -5.23 -5.45
C ASP A 111 -1.31 -6.40 -6.42
N VAL A 112 -0.17 -6.70 -7.06
CA VAL A 112 -0.06 -7.88 -7.93
C VAL A 112 -0.30 -9.15 -7.14
N VAL A 113 0.38 -9.33 -6.00
CA VAL A 113 0.28 -10.57 -5.22
C VAL A 113 -1.15 -10.80 -4.72
N LEU A 114 -1.90 -9.75 -4.38
CA LEU A 114 -3.29 -9.85 -3.95
C LEU A 114 -4.27 -10.19 -5.07
N GLN A 115 -3.84 -10.08 -6.34
CA GLN A 115 -4.69 -10.29 -7.51
C GLN A 115 -4.44 -11.61 -8.26
N ILE A 116 -3.47 -12.43 -7.82
CA ILE A 116 -3.13 -13.75 -8.41
C ILE A 116 -3.65 -14.90 -7.53
#